data_AF-A0A929Z0N3-F1
#
_entry.id   AF-A0A929Z0N3-F1
#
_cell.length_a   1.000
_cell.length_b   1.000
_cell.length_c   1.000
_cell.angle_alpha   90.00
_cell.angle_beta   90.00
_cell.angle_gamma   90.00
#
_symmetry.space_group_name_H-M   'P 1'
#
loop_
_entity.id
_entity.type
_entity.pdbx_description
1 polymer ?
#
loop_
_entity_poly.entity_id
_entity_poly.type
_entity_poly.pdbx_seq_one_letter_code
_entity_poly.pdbx_strand_id
1 'polypeptide(L)'
;SIDIVLDNLERQIRKNKTKLQKKYQALETIRFEKISEPVEEEEPKIVRVKNFDVATMSEEEAILQIELLNHDFFIFKNAKDSKTNVLYKRKDGNYGLIIAD
;
A
#
# COMPACT_ATOMS: atom_id res chain seq x y z
N SER A 1 -20.10 39.46 54.15
CA SER A 1 -20.08 40.48 53.09
C SER A 1 -20.28 39.80 51.74
N ILE A 2 -21.37 40.14 51.06
CA ILE A 2 -21.79 39.55 49.76
C ILE A 2 -20.86 40.02 48.63
N ASP A 3 -20.31 41.23 48.73
CA ASP A 3 -19.45 41.84 47.72
C ASP A 3 -18.12 41.09 47.51
N ILE A 4 -17.56 40.51 48.58
CA ILE A 4 -16.33 39.72 48.49
C ILE A 4 -16.59 38.39 47.76
N VAL A 5 -17.79 37.83 47.91
CA VAL A 5 -18.17 36.59 47.23
C VAL A 5 -18.43 36.86 45.75
N LEU A 6 -19.04 38.00 45.40
CA LEU A 6 -19.25 38.45 44.02
C LEU A 6 -17.93 38.61 43.26
N ASP A 7 -16.95 39.29 43.85
CA ASP A 7 -15.65 39.50 43.20
C ASP A 7 -14.88 38.19 42.97
N ASN A 8 -14.98 37.24 43.91
CA ASN A 8 -14.42 35.91 43.76
C ASN A 8 -15.11 35.09 42.65
N LEU A 9 -16.43 35.19 42.54
CA LEU A 9 -17.20 34.51 41.50
C LEU A 9 -16.86 35.08 40.11
N GLU A 10 -16.77 36.40 39.99
CA GLU A 10 -16.39 37.06 38.74
C GLU A 10 -14.99 36.66 38.29
N ARG A 11 -14.05 36.58 39.24
CA ARG A 11 -12.69 36.09 38.98
C ARG A 11 -12.66 34.64 38.51
N GLN A 12 -13.50 33.78 39.06
CA GLN A 12 -13.63 32.38 38.61
C GLN A 12 -14.23 32.28 37.21
N ILE A 13 -15.26 33.08 36.89
CA ILE A 13 -15.88 33.12 35.57
C ILE A 13 -14.87 33.57 34.50
N ARG A 14 -14.10 34.63 34.77
CA ARG A 14 -13.05 35.10 33.84
C ARG A 14 -11.96 34.05 33.61
N LYS A 15 -11.52 33.35 34.66
CA LYS A 15 -10.53 32.26 34.56
C LYS A 15 -11.08 31.07 33.74
N ASN A 16 -12.34 30.71 33.92
CA ASN A 16 -12.93 29.60 33.17
C ASN A 16 -13.21 29.97 31.71
N LYS A 17 -13.66 31.20 31.42
CA LYS A 17 -13.84 31.70 30.05
C LYS A 17 -12.53 31.67 29.25
N THR A 18 -11.45 32.17 29.83
CA THR A 18 -10.12 32.19 29.18
C THR A 18 -9.54 30.79 28.97
N LYS A 19 -9.74 29.87 29.92
CA LYS A 19 -9.36 28.45 29.77
C LYS A 19 -10.14 27.76 28.65
N LEU A 20 -11.45 27.98 28.55
CA LEU A 20 -12.28 27.41 27.49
C LEU A 20 -11.86 27.94 26.12
N GLN A 21 -11.66 29.24 25.99
CA GLN A 21 -11.24 29.85 24.72
C GLN A 21 -9.90 29.29 24.21
N LYS A 22 -8.92 29.09 25.10
CA LYS A 22 -7.64 28.44 24.73
C LYS A 22 -7.80 27.00 24.27
N LYS A 23 -8.71 26.22 24.90
CA LYS A 23 -8.99 24.84 24.47
C LYS A 23 -9.64 24.79 23.09
N TYR A 24 -10.61 25.67 22.82
CA TYR A 24 -11.25 25.73 21.51
C TYR A 24 -10.28 26.15 20.40
N GLN A 25 -9.42 27.15 20.65
CA GLN A 25 -8.38 27.53 19.68
C GLN A 25 -7.36 26.41 19.44
N ALA A 26 -6.91 25.71 20.48
CA ALA A 26 -6.00 24.57 20.33
C ALA A 26 -6.65 23.39 19.55
N LEU A 27 -7.96 23.18 19.70
CA LEU A 27 -8.70 22.17 18.95
C LEU A 27 -8.89 22.54 17.47
N GLU A 28 -9.04 23.83 17.15
CA GLU A 28 -9.05 24.32 15.76
C GLU A 28 -7.69 24.16 15.08
N THR A 29 -6.59 24.49 15.78
CA THR A 29 -5.24 24.35 15.22
C THR A 29 -4.86 22.88 14.95
N ILE A 30 -5.21 21.96 15.86
CA ILE A 30 -4.93 20.52 15.68
C ILE A 30 -5.75 19.91 14.52
N ARG A 31 -6.94 20.45 14.21
CA ARG A 31 -7.76 19.97 13.08
C ARG A 31 -7.20 20.37 11.71
N PHE A 32 -6.53 21.51 11.61
CA PHE A 32 -5.94 21.98 10.36
C PHE A 32 -4.58 21.33 10.04
N GLU A 33 -3.79 20.94 11.04
CA GLU A 33 -2.48 20.29 10.81
C GLU A 33 -2.58 18.84 10.36
N LYS A 34 -3.74 18.19 10.46
CA LYS A 34 -3.92 16.78 10.05
C LYS A 34 -4.41 16.60 8.61
N ILE A 35 -4.45 17.67 7.82
CA ILE A 35 -4.89 17.65 6.41
C ILE A 35 -3.78 18.27 5.57
N SER A 36 -2.81 17.45 5.16
CA SER A 36 -1.99 17.55 3.93
C SER A 36 -0.61 16.93 4.13
N GLU A 37 -0.57 15.63 4.41
CA GLU A 37 0.46 14.86 3.72
C GLU A 37 -0.08 14.65 2.30
N PRO A 38 0.57 15.18 1.25
CA PRO A 38 0.25 14.73 -0.09
C PRO A 38 0.55 13.23 -0.08
N VAL A 39 -0.47 12.43 -0.38
CA VAL A 39 -0.25 11.03 -0.76
C VAL A 39 0.56 11.13 -2.05
N GLU A 40 1.89 11.05 -1.94
CA GLU A 40 2.74 10.83 -3.09
C GLU A 40 2.21 9.55 -3.73
N GLU A 41 1.58 9.67 -4.89
CA GLU A 41 1.23 8.53 -5.72
C GLU A 41 2.55 7.82 -6.04
N GLU A 42 2.86 6.78 -5.28
CA GLU A 42 4.04 5.96 -5.54
C GLU A 42 3.91 5.39 -6.96
N GLU A 43 4.63 5.99 -7.89
CA GLU A 43 4.71 5.50 -9.27
C GLU A 43 5.10 4.02 -9.25
N PRO A 44 4.55 3.19 -10.15
CA PRO A 44 4.85 1.77 -10.19
C PRO A 44 6.34 1.55 -10.42
N LYS A 45 7.06 1.16 -9.36
CA LYS A 45 8.50 0.86 -9.39
C LYS A 45 8.74 -0.62 -9.64
N ILE A 46 9.75 -0.93 -10.43
CA ILE A 46 10.24 -2.30 -10.59
C ILE A 46 10.92 -2.71 -9.28
N VAL A 47 10.23 -3.51 -8.45
CA VAL A 47 10.73 -3.93 -7.13
C VAL A 47 11.77 -5.05 -7.22
N ARG A 48 11.67 -5.90 -8.25
CA ARG A 48 12.53 -7.08 -8.39
C ARG A 48 12.77 -7.41 -9.86
N VAL A 49 14.04 -7.64 -10.20
CA VAL A 49 14.47 -8.16 -11.50
C VAL A 49 14.97 -9.58 -11.29
N LYS A 50 14.44 -10.54 -12.06
CA LYS A 50 14.91 -11.93 -12.08
C LYS A 50 15.47 -12.21 -13.46
N ASN A 51 16.78 -12.41 -13.53
CA ASN A 51 17.46 -12.86 -14.75
C ASN A 51 17.51 -14.38 -14.75
N PHE A 52 17.12 -15.00 -15.86
CA PHE A 52 17.20 -16.44 -16.06
C PHE A 52 17.61 -16.73 -17.50
N ASP A 53 18.44 -17.75 -17.66
CA ASP A 53 18.75 -18.28 -18.98
C ASP A 53 17.53 -19.04 -19.51
N VAL A 54 17.07 -18.67 -20.70
CA VAL A 54 15.89 -19.28 -21.31
C VAL A 54 16.28 -20.65 -21.86
N ALA A 55 16.04 -21.69 -21.06
CA ALA A 55 16.22 -23.07 -21.46
C ALA A 55 15.06 -23.55 -22.36
N THR A 56 15.37 -24.42 -23.31
CA THR A 56 14.38 -25.12 -24.12
C THR A 56 13.83 -26.30 -23.33
N MET A 57 12.52 -26.35 -23.11
CA MET A 57 11.85 -27.42 -22.37
C MET A 57 10.41 -27.62 -22.87
N SER A 58 9.77 -28.68 -22.40
CA SER A 58 8.36 -28.96 -22.63
C SER A 58 7.44 -28.17 -21.67
N GLU A 59 6.15 -28.12 -22.00
CA GLU A 59 5.14 -27.48 -21.16
C GLU A 59 5.02 -28.13 -19.78
N GLU A 60 5.11 -29.45 -19.71
CA GLU A 60 5.06 -30.22 -18.45
C GLU A 60 6.27 -29.93 -17.56
N GLU A 61 7.46 -29.84 -18.15
CA GLU A 61 8.68 -29.45 -17.44
C GLU A 61 8.58 -28.02 -16.91
N ALA A 62 8.02 -27.09 -17.70
CA ALA A 62 7.80 -25.72 -17.26
C ALA A 62 6.81 -25.63 -16.08
N ILE A 63 5.75 -26.45 -16.05
CA ILE A 63 4.83 -26.55 -14.91
C ILE A 63 5.58 -27.00 -13.65
N LEU A 64 6.41 -28.04 -13.77
CA LEU A 64 7.21 -28.53 -12.65
C LEU A 64 8.14 -27.44 -12.10
N GLN A 65 8.78 -26.66 -12.99
CA GLN A 65 9.66 -25.56 -12.58
C GLN A 65 8.90 -24.46 -11.84
N ILE A 66 7.68 -24.13 -12.27
CA ILE A 66 6.79 -23.19 -11.56
C ILE A 66 6.53 -23.67 -10.13
N GLU A 67 6.20 -24.95 -9.95
CA GLU A 67 5.86 -25.51 -8.65
C GLU A 67 7.08 -25.59 -7.73
N LEU A 68 8.24 -26.03 -8.24
CA LEU A 68 9.48 -26.14 -7.46
C LEU A 68 10.01 -24.78 -6.99
N LEU A 69 9.89 -23.76 -7.84
CA LEU A 69 10.32 -22.41 -7.50
C LEU A 69 9.22 -21.63 -6.75
N ASN A 70 7.99 -22.14 -6.73
CA ASN A 70 6.79 -21.44 -6.26
C ASN A 70 6.63 -20.06 -6.92
N HIS A 71 6.72 -20.03 -8.26
CA HIS A 71 6.63 -18.83 -9.09
C HIS A 71 5.25 -18.69 -9.73
N ASP A 72 4.75 -17.46 -9.88
CA ASP A 72 3.46 -17.23 -10.56
C ASP A 72 3.57 -17.31 -12.09
N PHE A 73 4.75 -17.08 -12.65
CA PHE A 73 5.01 -17.14 -14.08
C PHE A 73 6.41 -17.70 -14.38
N PHE A 74 6.55 -18.32 -15.55
CA PHE A 74 7.78 -18.91 -16.03
C PHE A 74 7.90 -18.76 -17.55
N ILE A 75 9.07 -18.31 -18.01
CA ILE A 75 9.35 -18.06 -19.42
C ILE A 75 10.29 -19.16 -19.88
N PHE A 76 9.96 -19.80 -21.00
CA PHE A 76 10.77 -20.87 -21.57
C PHE A 76 10.67 -20.88 -23.10
N LYS A 77 11.57 -21.60 -23.75
CA LYS A 77 11.48 -21.87 -25.17
C LYS A 77 10.86 -23.25 -25.35
N ASN A 78 9.78 -23.37 -26.12
CA ASN A 78 9.12 -24.65 -26.29
C ASN A 78 9.94 -25.54 -27.24
N ALA A 79 10.16 -26.78 -26.82
CA ALA A 79 10.95 -27.76 -27.57
C ALA A 79 10.36 -28.14 -28.94
N LYS A 80 9.05 -27.99 -29.14
CA LYS A 80 8.37 -28.41 -30.38
C LYS A 80 8.49 -27.39 -31.50
N ASP A 81 8.23 -26.12 -31.19
CA ASP A 81 8.12 -25.03 -32.16
C ASP A 81 9.25 -24.00 -32.01
N SER A 82 10.13 -24.17 -31.02
CA SER A 82 11.19 -23.21 -30.71
C SER A 82 10.68 -21.78 -30.45
N LYS A 83 9.40 -21.64 -30.07
CA LYS A 83 8.81 -20.33 -29.74
C LYS A 83 9.01 -20.00 -28.27
N THR A 84 8.98 -18.71 -27.96
CA THR A 84 9.05 -18.24 -26.57
C THR A 84 7.66 -18.30 -25.97
N ASN A 85 7.52 -19.08 -24.92
CA ASN A 85 6.26 -19.28 -24.22
C ASN A 85 6.37 -18.77 -22.78
N VAL A 86 5.28 -18.18 -22.30
CA VAL A 86 5.12 -17.74 -20.92
C VAL A 86 4.00 -18.55 -20.29
N LEU A 87 4.35 -19.41 -19.35
CA LEU A 87 3.41 -20.14 -18.52
C LEU A 87 3.11 -19.30 -17.28
N TYR A 88 1.85 -19.23 -16.86
CA TYR A 88 1.45 -18.49 -15.66
C TYR A 88 0.29 -19.14 -14.93
N LYS A 89 0.23 -18.93 -13.62
CA LYS A 89 -0.85 -19.41 -12.77
C LYS A 89 -2.03 -18.44 -12.81
N ARG A 90 -3.22 -18.96 -13.10
CA ARG A 90 -4.47 -18.19 -13.12
C ARG A 90 -5.07 -18.13 -11.71
N LYS A 91 -5.97 -17.16 -11.50
CA LYS A 91 -6.68 -17.00 -10.21
C LYS A 91 -7.61 -18.18 -9.88
N ASP A 92 -8.03 -18.95 -10.88
CA ASP A 92 -8.86 -20.14 -10.75
C ASP A 92 -8.05 -21.40 -10.37
N GLY A 93 -6.72 -21.28 -10.23
CA GLY A 93 -5.82 -22.39 -9.90
C GLY A 93 -5.32 -23.19 -11.11
N ASN A 94 -5.81 -22.88 -12.32
CA ASN A 94 -5.34 -23.52 -13.55
C ASN A 94 -4.09 -22.79 -14.11
N TYR A 95 -3.48 -23.40 -15.11
CA TYR A 95 -2.35 -22.82 -15.84
C TYR A 95 -2.82 -22.15 -17.13
N GLY A 96 -2.19 -21.02 -17.49
CA GLY A 96 -2.36 -20.34 -18.77
C GLY A 96 -1.03 -20.27 -19.51
N LEU A 97 -1.09 -20.34 -20.84
CA LEU A 97 0.07 -20.29 -21.73
C LEU A 97 -0.09 -19.10 -22.68
N ILE A 98 0.92 -18.23 -22.74
CA ILE A 98 1.05 -17.17 -23.74
C ILE A 98 2.18 -17.58 -24.69
N ILE A 99 1.92 -17.50 -25.99
CA ILE A 99 2.90 -17.79 -27.04
C ILE A 99 3.30 -16.47 -27.67
N ALA A 100 4.61 -16.19 -27.73
CA ALA A 100 5.16 -15.07 -28.48
C ALA A 100 5.63 -15.58 -29.85
N ASP A 101 5.14 -14.94 -30.91
CA ASP A 101 5.54 -15.16 -32.31
C ASP A 101 6.72 -14.27 -32.73
#